data_AF-C5L4L1-F1
#
_entry.id   AF-C5L4L1-F1
#
_cell.length_a   1.000
_cell.length_b   1.000
_cell.length_c   1.000
_cell.angle_alpha   90.00
_cell.angle_beta   90.00
_cell.angle_gamma   90.00
#
_symmetry.space_group_name_H-M   'P 1'
#
loop_
_entity.id
_entity.type
_entity.pdbx_description
1 polymer ?
#
loop_
_entity_poly.entity_id
_entity_poly.type
_entity_poly.pdbx_seq_one_letter_code
_entity_poly.pdbx_strand_id
1 'polypeptide(L)'
;MSRHDSEFADPTTYMIEETWVNFSLPSIKSATVLILLGLVISCSLCATHFLTQRERAIHKGTLVGFTPVSSADEKLRPTPKPRYPAVDYFRGLNVVFVVIFHLMWALGVCKMIPNQPRIYQYNLPITGYLCFAAIYSTSFVWGNLTRPIHPYIQYFIFSLTCTLCIYIVCWETERSGVCIIMLCVGLSLAIVHEDRIKWRNVIVRTLKLGAAAGAISAITYTFIPKAPIYFGAIHCIALNTLLTMFFVRTPRIALIGFICIQIYTMAGNVFPLEVPSDRPSADTTPWFHNLGYCLLGVWLHSVGIHKITAIELIPGKPMHLEDTVFTFIGRHALMVYLAHMIPVLVVVGLSILRES
;
A
#
# COMPACT_ATOMS: atom_id res chain seq x y z
N MET A 1 18.61 46.39 25.29
CA MET A 1 19.39 46.12 24.06
C MET A 1 20.41 45.04 24.39
N SER A 2 20.04 43.78 24.22
CA SER A 2 20.96 42.63 24.12
C SER A 2 20.14 41.46 23.56
N ARG A 3 20.32 41.21 22.25
CA ARG A 3 19.83 40.02 21.57
C ARG A 3 20.49 38.80 22.21
N HIS A 4 19.68 37.88 22.72
CA HIS A 4 20.10 36.49 22.84
C HIS A 4 19.80 35.85 21.49
N ASP A 5 20.86 35.60 20.73
CA ASP A 5 20.80 34.92 19.45
C ASP A 5 20.31 33.48 19.68
N SER A 6 19.10 33.21 19.19
CA SER A 6 18.61 31.85 19.01
C SER A 6 19.40 31.19 17.88
N GLU A 7 20.15 30.14 18.19
CA GLU A 7 20.68 29.19 17.22
C GLU A 7 19.52 28.56 16.43
N PHE A 8 19.09 29.24 15.36
CA PHE A 8 18.45 28.57 14.23
C PHE A 8 19.58 27.87 13.47
N ALA A 9 19.89 26.65 13.89
CA ALA A 9 20.70 25.74 13.10
C ALA A 9 20.01 25.52 11.74
N ASP A 10 20.78 25.70 10.67
CA ASP A 10 20.34 25.52 9.29
C ASP A 10 19.78 24.09 9.09
N PRO A 11 18.50 23.93 8.70
CA PRO A 11 17.86 22.62 8.56
C PRO A 11 18.44 21.79 7.40
N THR A 12 19.30 22.36 6.55
CA THR A 12 19.92 21.64 5.44
C THR A 12 21.12 20.78 5.86
N THR A 13 21.77 21.09 6.99
CA THR A 13 23.01 20.42 7.40
C THR A 13 22.79 19.03 8.02
N TYR A 14 21.56 18.72 8.48
CA TYR A 14 21.22 17.39 9.01
C TYR A 14 20.86 16.34 7.93
N MET A 15 20.88 16.70 6.65
CA MET A 15 20.12 15.97 5.63
C MET A 15 20.89 14.97 4.76
N ILE A 16 22.20 14.77 4.97
CA ILE A 16 22.99 13.85 4.12
C ILE A 16 23.86 12.86 4.93
N GLU A 17 24.37 13.21 6.12
CA GLU A 17 25.33 12.34 6.82
C GLU A 17 24.70 11.22 7.68
N GLU A 18 23.43 11.31 8.10
CA GLU A 18 22.79 10.26 8.92
C GLU A 18 21.90 9.28 8.14
N THR A 19 21.71 9.48 6.84
CA THR A 19 20.83 8.62 6.02
C THR A 19 21.47 7.29 5.59
N TRP A 20 22.76 7.07 5.87
CA TRP A 20 23.34 5.74 5.79
C TRP A 20 23.03 4.98 7.08
N VAL A 21 22.00 4.15 6.99
CA VAL A 21 21.71 2.96 7.78
C VAL A 21 22.87 2.63 8.74
N ASN A 22 22.79 3.10 9.99
CA ASN A 22 23.38 2.36 11.08
C ASN A 22 22.67 1.01 11.06
N PHE A 23 23.27 0.03 10.38
CA PHE A 23 22.77 -1.34 10.26
C PHE A 23 22.97 -2.01 11.61
N SER A 24 22.19 -1.55 12.59
CA SER A 24 22.12 -2.19 13.88
C SER A 24 21.18 -3.36 13.72
N LEU A 25 21.72 -4.57 13.86
CA LEU A 25 20.89 -5.75 14.01
C LEU A 25 19.86 -5.51 15.11
N PRO A 26 18.61 -5.96 14.93
CA PRO A 26 17.59 -5.82 15.95
C PRO A 26 18.10 -6.43 17.26
N SER A 27 17.85 -5.76 18.38
CA SER A 27 18.11 -6.34 19.70
C SER A 27 17.37 -7.68 19.83
N ILE A 28 17.80 -8.58 20.72
CA ILE A 28 17.14 -9.87 20.92
C ILE A 28 15.63 -9.70 21.13
N LYS A 29 15.23 -8.71 21.95
CA LYS A 29 13.82 -8.37 22.18
C LYS A 29 13.11 -7.99 20.88
N SER A 30 13.69 -7.10 20.09
CA SER A 30 13.11 -6.65 18.81
C SER A 30 13.04 -7.80 17.81
N ALA A 31 14.09 -8.61 17.71
CA ALA A 31 14.12 -9.78 16.84
C ALA A 31 13.02 -10.78 17.20
N THR A 32 12.81 -11.06 18.50
CA THR A 32 11.71 -11.91 18.95
C THR A 32 10.35 -11.33 18.55
N VAL A 33 10.12 -10.04 18.75
CA VAL A 33 8.86 -9.37 18.36
C VAL A 33 8.64 -9.44 16.85
N LEU A 34 9.67 -9.19 16.04
CA LEU A 34 9.59 -9.24 14.58
C LEU A 34 9.31 -10.66 14.06
N ILE A 35 9.92 -11.67 14.66
CA ILE A 35 9.66 -13.08 14.31
C ILE A 35 8.23 -13.47 14.67
N LEU A 36 7.76 -13.10 15.86
CA LEU A 36 6.37 -13.37 16.28
C LEU A 36 5.37 -12.67 15.34
N LEU A 37 5.63 -11.41 14.98
CA LEU A 37 4.82 -10.68 14.03
C LEU A 37 4.78 -11.40 12.67
N GLY A 38 5.94 -11.78 12.13
CA GLY A 38 6.04 -12.55 10.89
C GLY A 38 5.28 -13.88 10.93
N LEU A 39 5.31 -14.59 12.06
CA LEU A 39 4.53 -15.82 12.26
C LEU A 39 3.03 -15.56 12.28
N VAL A 40 2.56 -14.53 12.99
CA VAL A 40 1.14 -14.16 13.05
C VAL A 40 0.62 -13.78 11.66
N ILE A 41 1.38 -13.00 10.89
CA ILE A 41 1.03 -12.64 9.51
C ILE A 41 0.98 -13.89 8.64
N SER A 42 2.00 -14.75 8.73
CA SER A 42 2.04 -16.01 7.98
C SER A 42 0.82 -16.89 8.27
N CYS A 43 0.47 -17.10 9.54
CA CYS A 43 -0.72 -17.83 9.95
C CYS A 43 -2.01 -17.21 9.36
N SER A 44 -2.11 -15.88 9.38
CA SER A 44 -3.26 -15.15 8.82
C SER A 44 -3.38 -15.33 7.30
N LEU A 45 -2.24 -15.27 6.58
CA LEU A 45 -2.19 -15.52 5.13
C LEU A 45 -2.55 -16.98 4.80
N CYS A 46 -2.08 -17.95 5.58
CA CYS A 46 -2.42 -19.37 5.42
C CYS A 46 -3.92 -19.62 5.65
N ALA A 47 -4.49 -19.07 6.73
CA ALA A 47 -5.92 -19.18 7.01
C ALA A 47 -6.77 -18.55 5.91
N THR A 48 -6.37 -17.38 5.41
CA THR A 48 -7.05 -16.72 4.31
C THR A 48 -6.90 -17.51 3.02
N HIS A 49 -5.74 -18.10 2.75
CA HIS A 49 -5.54 -18.96 1.57
C HIS A 49 -6.51 -20.13 1.54
N PHE A 50 -6.75 -20.78 2.68
CA PHE A 50 -7.78 -21.82 2.82
C PHE A 50 -9.16 -21.29 2.42
N LEU A 51 -9.56 -20.11 2.90
CA LEU A 51 -10.81 -19.46 2.49
C LEU A 51 -10.85 -19.23 0.98
N THR A 52 -9.77 -18.74 0.37
CA THR A 52 -9.72 -18.55 -1.09
C THR A 52 -9.85 -19.86 -1.87
N GLN A 53 -9.23 -20.94 -1.40
CA GLN A 53 -9.35 -22.26 -2.04
C GLN A 53 -10.78 -22.77 -1.92
N ARG A 54 -11.38 -22.66 -0.74
CA ARG A 54 -12.79 -23.03 -0.49
C ARG A 54 -13.74 -22.21 -1.37
N GLU A 55 -13.55 -20.90 -1.45
CA GLU A 55 -14.32 -20.01 -2.32
C GLU A 55 -14.17 -20.39 -3.81
N ARG A 56 -12.95 -20.67 -4.26
CA ARG A 56 -12.71 -21.16 -5.64
C ARG A 56 -13.39 -22.50 -5.90
N ALA A 57 -13.38 -23.43 -4.94
CA ALA A 57 -14.06 -24.72 -5.06
C ALA A 57 -15.59 -24.57 -5.15
N ILE A 58 -16.19 -23.68 -4.34
CA ILE A 58 -17.61 -23.34 -4.42
C ILE A 58 -17.98 -22.78 -5.80
N HIS A 59 -17.15 -21.89 -6.34
CA HIS A 59 -17.38 -21.32 -7.67
C HIS A 59 -17.20 -22.31 -8.82
N LYS A 60 -16.29 -23.27 -8.70
CA LYS A 60 -16.05 -24.33 -9.69
C LYS A 60 -17.03 -25.51 -9.57
N GLY A 61 -18.03 -25.42 -8.69
CA GLY A 61 -19.13 -26.38 -8.59
C GLY A 61 -18.76 -27.74 -7.99
N THR A 62 -17.64 -27.85 -7.26
CA THR A 62 -17.14 -29.13 -6.74
C THR A 62 -16.99 -29.09 -5.22
N LEU A 63 -18.14 -29.06 -4.52
CA LEU A 63 -18.23 -29.69 -3.21
C LEU A 63 -18.77 -31.09 -3.44
N VAL A 64 -17.93 -32.10 -3.22
CA VAL A 64 -18.36 -33.51 -3.13
C VAL A 64 -19.47 -33.57 -2.08
N GLY A 65 -20.71 -33.76 -2.53
CA GLY A 65 -21.93 -33.77 -1.71
C GLY A 65 -23.04 -32.78 -2.09
N PHE A 66 -22.87 -31.90 -3.08
CA PHE A 66 -23.97 -31.05 -3.58
C PHE A 66 -24.09 -31.20 -5.11
N THR A 67 -25.30 -31.49 -5.58
CA THR A 67 -25.59 -31.79 -6.99
C THR A 67 -25.10 -30.67 -7.93
N PRO A 68 -24.34 -30.99 -9.00
CA PRO A 68 -23.89 -29.99 -9.95
C PRO A 68 -25.09 -29.37 -10.67
N VAL A 69 -25.08 -28.05 -10.78
CA VAL A 69 -26.04 -27.29 -11.59
C VAL A 69 -25.88 -27.71 -13.05
N SER A 70 -26.99 -27.95 -13.75
CA SER A 70 -27.00 -28.50 -15.10
C SER A 70 -26.28 -27.59 -16.10
N SER A 71 -25.72 -28.15 -17.18
CA SER A 71 -25.07 -27.40 -18.26
C SER A 71 -25.99 -26.40 -18.98
N ALA A 72 -27.31 -26.54 -18.81
CA ALA A 72 -28.31 -25.59 -19.31
C ALA A 72 -28.36 -24.30 -18.47
N ASP A 73 -28.21 -24.41 -17.14
CA ASP A 73 -28.21 -23.29 -16.21
C ASP A 73 -26.89 -22.48 -16.25
N GLU A 74 -25.80 -23.09 -16.70
CA GLU A 74 -24.49 -22.44 -16.86
C GLU A 74 -24.48 -21.42 -18.01
N LYS A 75 -25.20 -21.71 -19.11
CA LYS A 75 -25.37 -20.78 -20.24
C LYS A 75 -26.25 -19.57 -19.91
N LEU A 76 -27.09 -19.67 -18.88
CA LEU A 76 -28.00 -18.61 -18.42
C LEU A 76 -27.34 -17.66 -17.40
N ARG A 77 -26.16 -18.00 -16.87
CA ARG A 77 -25.46 -17.13 -15.93
C ARG A 77 -24.84 -15.95 -16.69
N PRO A 78 -25.03 -14.70 -16.22
CA PRO A 78 -24.26 -13.58 -16.74
C PRO A 78 -22.78 -13.94 -16.64
N THR A 79 -22.06 -13.86 -17.75
CA THR A 79 -20.60 -14.04 -17.72
C THR A 79 -20.06 -13.02 -16.72
N PRO A 80 -19.37 -13.47 -15.65
CA PRO A 80 -18.79 -12.54 -14.69
C PRO A 80 -17.90 -11.58 -15.48
N LYS A 81 -17.99 -10.27 -15.17
CA LYS A 81 -17.09 -9.28 -15.78
C LYS A 81 -15.65 -9.80 -15.67
N PRO A 82 -14.83 -9.67 -16.74
CA PRO A 82 -13.45 -10.12 -16.71
C PRO A 82 -12.75 -9.50 -15.50
N ARG A 83 -12.24 -10.36 -14.62
CA ARG A 83 -11.41 -9.95 -13.50
C ARG A 83 -9.97 -9.95 -13.96
N TYR A 84 -9.17 -9.04 -13.41
CA TYR A 84 -7.77 -8.87 -13.77
C TYR A 84 -6.90 -9.26 -12.58
N PRO A 85 -6.44 -10.53 -12.50
CA PRO A 85 -5.73 -11.06 -11.34
C PRO A 85 -4.46 -10.29 -10.99
N ALA A 86 -3.74 -9.75 -11.99
CA ALA A 86 -2.57 -8.90 -11.73
C ALA A 86 -2.90 -7.68 -10.87
N VAL A 87 -3.98 -6.96 -11.20
CA VAL A 87 -4.36 -5.75 -10.47
C VAL A 87 -4.75 -6.08 -9.04
N ASP A 88 -5.55 -7.12 -8.86
CA ASP A 88 -5.94 -7.61 -7.54
C ASP A 88 -4.72 -8.10 -6.74
N TYR A 89 -3.83 -8.86 -7.37
CA TYR A 89 -2.62 -9.38 -6.75
C TYR A 89 -1.74 -8.24 -6.21
N PHE A 90 -1.36 -7.27 -7.06
CA PHE A 90 -0.47 -6.19 -6.66
C PHE A 90 -1.12 -5.28 -5.62
N ARG A 91 -2.43 -5.01 -5.77
CA ARG A 91 -3.19 -4.27 -4.77
C ARG A 91 -3.19 -4.99 -3.42
N GLY A 92 -3.41 -6.30 -3.42
CA GLY A 92 -3.43 -7.08 -2.18
C GLY A 92 -2.05 -7.23 -1.55
N LEU A 93 -1.02 -7.48 -2.35
CA LEU A 93 0.38 -7.52 -1.90
C LEU A 93 0.75 -6.21 -1.19
N ASN A 94 0.40 -5.08 -1.81
CA ASN A 94 0.68 -3.77 -1.25
C ASN A 94 -0.16 -3.46 0.01
N VAL A 95 -1.43 -3.87 0.05
CA VAL A 95 -2.25 -3.72 1.28
C VAL A 95 -1.66 -4.51 2.43
N VAL A 96 -1.20 -5.76 2.20
CA VAL A 96 -0.51 -6.54 3.24
C VAL A 96 0.72 -5.80 3.72
N PHE A 97 1.52 -5.27 2.79
CA PHE A 97 2.71 -4.52 3.10
C PHE A 97 2.43 -3.28 3.97
N VAL A 98 1.43 -2.47 3.60
CA VAL A 98 0.99 -1.29 4.36
C VAL A 98 0.45 -1.68 5.74
N VAL A 99 -0.26 -2.80 5.87
CA VAL A 99 -0.72 -3.32 7.16
C VAL A 99 0.48 -3.65 8.06
N ILE A 100 1.48 -4.36 7.54
CA ILE A 100 2.70 -4.71 8.30
C ILE A 100 3.43 -3.45 8.77
N PHE A 101 3.53 -2.46 7.89
CA PHE A 101 4.08 -1.14 8.22
C PHE A 101 3.34 -0.48 9.39
N HIS A 102 2.01 -0.37 9.34
CA HIS A 102 1.23 0.27 10.42
C HIS A 102 1.34 -0.51 11.74
N LEU A 103 1.40 -1.84 11.69
CA LEU A 103 1.65 -2.66 12.87
C LEU A 103 3.05 -2.40 13.44
N MET A 104 4.07 -2.28 12.60
CA MET A 104 5.43 -1.91 13.00
C MET A 104 5.46 -0.55 13.69
N TRP A 105 4.78 0.45 13.10
CA TRP A 105 4.65 1.77 13.69
C TRP A 105 3.98 1.73 15.07
N ALA A 106 2.89 0.99 15.21
CA ALA A 106 2.20 0.81 16.49
C ALA A 106 3.11 0.15 17.55
N LEU A 107 3.91 -0.85 17.17
CA LEU A 107 4.89 -1.49 18.06
C LEU A 107 5.97 -0.51 18.51
N GLY A 108 6.42 0.38 17.62
CA GLY A 108 7.37 1.45 17.95
C GLY A 108 6.78 2.44 18.95
N VAL A 109 5.56 2.93 18.71
CA VAL A 109 4.85 3.82 19.65
C VAL A 109 4.66 3.16 21.02
N CYS A 110 4.38 1.85 21.06
CA CYS A 110 4.26 1.08 22.30
C CYS A 110 5.60 0.70 22.94
N LYS A 111 6.73 1.20 22.42
CA LYS A 111 8.11 0.94 22.90
C LYS A 111 8.50 -0.54 22.92
N MET A 112 7.86 -1.36 22.08
CA MET A 112 8.18 -2.79 21.93
C MET A 112 9.37 -3.02 20.99
N ILE A 113 9.58 -2.10 20.07
CA ILE A 113 10.76 -2.01 19.19
C ILE A 113 11.31 -0.58 19.25
N PRO A 114 12.58 -0.33 18.87
CA PRO A 114 13.14 1.01 18.81
C PRO A 114 12.29 1.95 17.96
N ASN A 115 12.21 3.21 18.40
CA ASN A 115 11.57 4.26 17.62
C ASN A 115 12.27 4.41 16.27
N GLN A 116 11.46 4.52 15.23
CA GLN A 116 11.95 4.70 13.87
C GLN A 116 12.32 6.18 13.65
N PRO A 117 13.40 6.46 12.91
CA PRO A 117 13.83 7.83 12.63
C PRO A 117 12.72 8.60 11.89
N ARG A 118 12.50 9.88 12.27
CA ARG A 118 11.52 10.74 11.60
C ARG A 118 12.14 11.36 10.35
N ILE A 119 11.52 11.15 9.19
CA ILE A 119 11.83 11.91 7.97
C ILE A 119 10.88 13.11 7.92
N TYR A 120 11.44 14.31 7.88
CA TYR A 120 10.69 15.57 7.81
C TYR A 120 10.42 16.03 6.37
N GLN A 121 10.99 15.35 5.38
CA GLN A 121 10.82 15.72 3.97
C GLN A 121 9.50 15.23 3.40
N TYR A 122 8.94 16.05 2.53
CA TYR A 122 7.66 15.83 1.87
C TYR A 122 7.71 14.66 0.87
N ASN A 123 8.81 14.57 0.10
CA ASN A 123 9.15 13.47 -0.80
C ASN A 123 10.46 12.83 -0.35
N LEU A 124 10.63 11.53 -0.59
CA LEU A 124 11.91 10.85 -0.35
C LEU A 124 12.92 11.25 -1.44
N PRO A 125 14.22 11.21 -1.15
CA PRO A 125 15.21 11.18 -2.23
C PRO A 125 14.98 9.94 -3.10
N ILE A 126 15.38 10.01 -4.38
CA ILE A 126 15.22 8.90 -5.33
C ILE A 126 15.83 7.59 -4.80
N THR A 127 16.92 7.69 -4.03
CA THR A 127 17.57 6.56 -3.36
C THR A 127 16.63 5.80 -2.46
N GLY A 128 15.76 6.48 -1.70
CA GLY A 128 14.80 5.82 -0.81
C GLY A 128 13.72 5.05 -1.58
N TYR A 129 13.22 5.61 -2.69
CA TYR A 129 12.29 4.88 -3.56
C TYR A 129 12.95 3.65 -4.21
N LEU A 130 14.23 3.73 -4.56
CA LEU A 130 14.99 2.61 -5.12
C LEU A 130 15.26 1.52 -4.08
N CYS A 131 15.66 1.90 -2.87
CA CYS A 131 15.85 0.99 -1.75
C CYS A 131 14.56 0.24 -1.41
N PHE A 132 13.44 0.97 -1.32
CA PHE A 132 12.13 0.36 -1.20
C PHE A 132 11.82 -0.62 -2.34
N ALA A 133 12.04 -0.21 -3.60
CA ALA A 133 11.74 -1.06 -4.75
C ALA A 133 12.58 -2.35 -4.74
N ALA A 134 13.85 -2.28 -4.35
CA ALA A 134 14.73 -3.43 -4.21
C ALA A 134 14.22 -4.40 -3.12
N ILE A 135 13.82 -3.86 -1.97
CA ILE A 135 13.25 -4.62 -0.86
C ILE A 135 11.91 -5.27 -1.22
N TYR A 136 11.03 -4.52 -1.84
CA TYR A 136 9.70 -4.99 -2.25
C TYR A 136 9.85 -6.11 -3.29
N SER A 137 10.77 -5.93 -4.25
CA SER A 137 11.12 -6.95 -5.23
C SER A 137 11.75 -8.18 -4.58
N THR A 138 12.63 -8.00 -3.59
CA THR A 138 13.23 -9.10 -2.83
C THR A 138 12.18 -9.92 -2.09
N SER A 139 11.28 -9.27 -1.36
CA SER A 139 10.15 -9.92 -0.67
C SER A 139 9.25 -10.67 -1.66
N PHE A 140 8.96 -10.06 -2.81
CA PHE A 140 8.21 -10.69 -3.89
C PHE A 140 8.94 -11.92 -4.45
N VAL A 141 10.22 -11.81 -4.80
CA VAL A 141 10.99 -12.90 -5.42
C VAL A 141 11.14 -14.06 -4.44
N TRP A 142 11.60 -13.84 -3.21
CA TRP A 142 11.79 -14.90 -2.21
C TRP A 142 10.48 -15.61 -1.84
N GLY A 143 9.41 -14.83 -1.64
CA GLY A 143 8.09 -15.40 -1.40
C GLY A 143 7.65 -16.30 -2.56
N ASN A 144 7.83 -15.86 -3.81
CA ASN A 144 7.35 -16.60 -4.96
C ASN A 144 8.26 -17.77 -5.40
N LEU A 145 9.57 -17.70 -5.17
CA LEU A 145 10.52 -18.80 -5.46
C LEU A 145 10.25 -20.04 -4.58
N THR A 146 9.73 -19.85 -3.37
CA THR A 146 9.41 -20.95 -2.45
C THR A 146 8.02 -21.53 -2.66
N ARG A 147 7.17 -20.88 -3.45
CA ARG A 147 5.81 -21.34 -3.76
C ARG A 147 5.74 -22.75 -4.34
N PRO A 148 6.62 -23.18 -5.27
CA PRO A 148 6.56 -24.54 -5.83
C PRO A 148 6.81 -25.65 -4.81
N ILE A 149 7.41 -25.34 -3.66
CA ILE A 149 7.56 -26.29 -2.55
C ILE A 149 6.22 -26.43 -1.83
N HIS A 150 5.69 -25.30 -1.33
CA HIS A 150 4.37 -25.24 -0.72
C HIS A 150 3.89 -23.78 -0.58
N PRO A 151 2.59 -23.44 -0.83
CA PRO A 151 2.08 -22.08 -0.67
C PRO A 151 2.27 -21.49 0.73
N TYR A 152 2.21 -22.31 1.79
CA TYR A 152 2.42 -21.85 3.17
C TYR A 152 3.88 -21.45 3.45
N ILE A 153 4.86 -22.09 2.79
CA ILE A 153 6.26 -21.70 2.90
C ILE A 153 6.45 -20.34 2.25
N GLN A 154 5.83 -20.10 1.08
CA GLN A 154 5.78 -18.78 0.46
C GLN A 154 5.30 -17.70 1.43
N TYR A 155 4.17 -17.92 2.10
CA TYR A 155 3.58 -16.91 2.99
C TYR A 155 4.44 -16.68 4.23
N PHE A 156 5.08 -17.72 4.75
CA PHE A 156 6.03 -17.60 5.85
C PHE A 156 7.26 -16.78 5.46
N ILE A 157 7.93 -17.14 4.36
CA ILE A 157 9.12 -16.44 3.87
C ILE A 157 8.78 -14.99 3.52
N PHE A 158 7.68 -14.76 2.79
CA PHE A 158 7.21 -13.41 2.47
C PHE A 158 7.01 -12.58 3.74
N SER A 159 6.31 -13.11 4.75
CA SER A 159 6.00 -12.37 5.98
C SER A 159 7.26 -12.03 6.77
N LEU A 160 8.20 -12.97 6.89
CA LEU A 160 9.45 -12.76 7.61
C LEU A 160 10.35 -11.74 6.90
N THR A 161 10.57 -11.92 5.59
CA THR A 161 11.38 -10.99 4.79
C THR A 161 10.77 -9.59 4.81
N CYS A 162 9.45 -9.48 4.61
CA CYS A 162 8.75 -8.20 4.62
C CYS A 162 8.89 -7.49 5.98
N THR A 163 8.69 -8.21 7.10
CA THR A 163 8.80 -7.63 8.45
C THR A 163 10.22 -7.14 8.74
N LEU A 164 11.24 -7.92 8.38
CA LEU A 164 12.64 -7.51 8.56
C LEU A 164 13.00 -6.31 7.70
N CYS A 165 12.58 -6.31 6.43
CA CYS A 165 12.85 -5.22 5.52
C CYS A 165 12.16 -3.92 5.95
N ILE A 166 10.91 -4.00 6.39
CA ILE A 166 10.18 -2.84 6.93
C ILE A 166 10.85 -2.32 8.18
N TYR A 167 11.37 -3.19 9.05
CA TYR A 167 12.12 -2.74 10.23
C TYR A 167 13.36 -1.93 9.87
N ILE A 168 14.05 -2.29 8.77
CA ILE A 168 15.28 -1.60 8.33
C ILE A 168 14.96 -0.28 7.62
N VAL A 169 13.87 -0.24 6.84
CA VAL A 169 13.59 0.82 5.86
C VAL A 169 12.20 1.43 6.07
N CYS A 170 11.78 1.52 7.33
CA CYS A 170 10.39 1.72 7.73
C CYS A 170 9.71 2.90 7.03
N TRP A 171 10.38 4.04 6.89
CA TRP A 171 9.75 5.24 6.35
C TRP A 171 9.76 5.32 4.82
N GLU A 172 10.77 4.76 4.16
CA GLU A 172 10.75 4.67 2.68
C GLU A 172 9.57 3.80 2.21
N THR A 173 9.21 2.84 3.07
CA THR A 173 8.12 1.90 2.96
C THR A 173 6.74 2.56 2.98
N GLU A 174 6.50 3.57 3.81
CA GLU A 174 5.21 4.27 3.88
C GLU A 174 4.91 4.98 2.56
N ARG A 175 5.78 5.93 2.19
CA ARG A 175 5.57 6.81 1.02
C ARG A 175 5.52 6.00 -0.26
N SER A 176 6.44 5.05 -0.42
CA SER A 176 6.50 4.22 -1.61
C SER A 176 5.34 3.22 -1.69
N GLY A 177 4.86 2.72 -0.54
CA GLY A 177 3.64 1.92 -0.46
C GLY A 177 2.43 2.68 -1.01
N VAL A 178 2.28 3.96 -0.63
CA VAL A 178 1.23 4.83 -1.18
C VAL A 178 1.37 5.02 -2.69
N CYS A 179 2.59 5.21 -3.20
CA CYS A 179 2.84 5.29 -4.65
C CYS A 179 2.32 4.05 -5.40
N ILE A 180 2.52 2.85 -4.87
CA ILE A 180 1.98 1.61 -5.47
C ILE A 180 0.45 1.57 -5.38
N ILE A 181 -0.15 2.05 -4.28
CA ILE A 181 -1.63 2.15 -4.18
C ILE A 181 -2.16 3.05 -5.30
N MET A 182 -1.54 4.21 -5.49
CA MET A 182 -1.94 5.21 -6.49
C MET A 182 -1.79 4.67 -7.90
N LEU A 183 -0.69 3.95 -8.18
CA LEU A 183 -0.52 3.21 -9.42
C LEU A 183 -1.66 2.20 -9.65
N CYS A 184 -2.00 1.40 -8.64
CA CYS A 184 -3.13 0.46 -8.73
C CYS A 184 -4.48 1.17 -8.93
N VAL A 185 -4.67 2.35 -8.31
CA VAL A 185 -5.85 3.20 -8.50
C VAL A 185 -5.96 3.66 -9.94
N GLY A 186 -4.91 4.23 -10.50
CA GLY A 186 -4.87 4.68 -11.90
C GLY A 186 -5.10 3.54 -12.89
N LEU A 187 -4.42 2.40 -12.69
CA LEU A 187 -4.59 1.19 -13.48
C LEU A 187 -6.04 0.69 -13.44
N SER A 188 -6.65 0.65 -12.25
CA SER A 188 -8.04 0.24 -12.07
C SER A 188 -9.04 1.19 -12.72
N LEU A 189 -8.77 2.51 -12.66
CA LEU A 189 -9.63 3.52 -13.29
C LEU A 189 -9.61 3.39 -14.81
N ALA A 190 -8.45 3.13 -15.40
CA ALA A 190 -8.29 2.90 -16.83
C ALA A 190 -9.06 1.67 -17.31
N ILE A 191 -8.99 0.56 -16.56
CA ILE A 191 -9.76 -0.66 -16.85
C ILE A 191 -11.27 -0.42 -16.78
N VAL A 192 -11.76 0.17 -15.69
CA VAL A 192 -13.21 0.31 -15.44
C VAL A 192 -13.90 1.25 -16.45
N HIS A 193 -13.13 2.17 -17.03
CA HIS A 193 -13.58 3.23 -17.94
C HIS A 193 -13.04 3.10 -19.36
N GLU A 194 -12.51 1.93 -19.72
CA GLU A 194 -11.99 1.63 -21.06
C GLU A 194 -13.05 1.95 -22.14
N ASP A 195 -14.26 1.39 -22.00
CA ASP A 195 -15.35 1.64 -22.95
C ASP A 195 -15.98 3.04 -22.74
N ARG A 196 -16.52 3.28 -21.53
CA ARG A 196 -17.30 4.49 -21.20
C ARG A 196 -16.94 5.02 -19.82
N ILE A 197 -16.76 6.34 -19.73
CA ILE A 197 -16.59 7.03 -18.45
C ILE A 197 -17.92 7.01 -17.68
N LYS A 198 -17.89 6.48 -16.45
CA LYS A 198 -19.04 6.29 -15.57
C LYS A 198 -18.92 7.26 -14.41
N TRP A 199 -19.07 8.56 -14.68
CA TRP A 199 -18.89 9.64 -13.70
C TRP A 199 -19.64 9.43 -12.39
N ARG A 200 -20.89 8.95 -12.46
CA ARG A 200 -21.68 8.64 -11.26
C ARG A 200 -20.96 7.64 -10.34
N ASN A 201 -20.35 6.59 -10.89
CA ASN A 201 -19.66 5.57 -10.11
C ASN A 201 -18.38 6.14 -9.48
N VAL A 202 -17.65 6.98 -10.22
CA VAL A 202 -16.46 7.66 -9.71
C VAL A 202 -16.84 8.56 -8.54
N ILE A 203 -17.80 9.46 -8.74
CA ILE A 203 -18.23 10.42 -7.70
C ILE A 203 -18.74 9.70 -6.46
N VAL A 204 -19.63 8.71 -6.61
CA VAL A 204 -20.18 7.96 -5.46
C VAL A 204 -19.06 7.23 -4.69
N ARG A 205 -18.11 6.62 -5.40
CA ARG A 205 -16.96 5.96 -4.76
C ARG A 205 -16.07 6.97 -4.04
N THR A 206 -15.73 8.07 -4.70
CA THR A 206 -14.90 9.13 -4.13
C THR A 206 -15.55 9.74 -2.89
N LEU A 207 -16.87 9.98 -2.90
CA LEU A 207 -17.60 10.48 -1.74
C LEU A 207 -17.57 9.50 -0.56
N LYS A 208 -17.73 8.20 -0.81
CA LYS A 208 -17.61 7.18 0.25
C LYS A 208 -16.21 7.16 0.87
N LEU A 209 -15.17 7.26 0.04
CA LEU A 209 -13.79 7.34 0.52
C LEU A 209 -13.53 8.65 1.27
N GLY A 210 -14.04 9.78 0.77
CA GLY A 210 -13.93 11.08 1.42
C GLY A 210 -14.64 11.11 2.78
N ALA A 211 -15.81 10.47 2.91
CA ALA A 211 -16.51 10.34 4.18
C ALA A 211 -15.72 9.49 5.18
N ALA A 212 -15.15 8.36 4.74
CA ALA A 212 -14.27 7.55 5.59
C ALA A 212 -13.00 8.32 6.01
N ALA A 213 -12.46 9.14 5.10
CA ALA A 213 -11.31 9.98 5.36
C ALA A 213 -11.60 11.06 6.42
N GLY A 214 -12.72 11.78 6.27
CA GLY A 214 -13.18 12.74 7.26
C GLY A 214 -13.46 12.10 8.63
N ALA A 215 -14.01 10.89 8.67
CA ALA A 215 -14.19 10.16 9.93
C ALA A 215 -12.87 9.82 10.61
N ILE A 216 -11.86 9.36 9.86
CA ILE A 216 -10.52 9.08 10.40
C ILE A 216 -9.84 10.37 10.89
N SER A 217 -9.96 11.47 10.16
CA SER A 217 -9.48 12.79 10.62
C SER A 217 -10.15 13.22 11.92
N ALA A 218 -11.47 13.06 12.04
CA ALA A 218 -12.20 13.39 13.27
C ALA A 218 -11.75 12.54 14.47
N ILE A 219 -11.60 11.22 14.28
CA ILE A 219 -11.11 10.30 15.32
C ILE A 219 -9.68 10.68 15.74
N THR A 220 -8.78 10.92 14.77
CA THR A 220 -7.38 11.27 15.11
C THR A 220 -7.27 12.63 15.77
N TYR A 221 -8.16 13.57 15.46
CA TYR A 221 -8.25 14.85 16.16
C TYR A 221 -8.54 14.69 17.65
N THR A 222 -9.35 13.70 18.04
CA THR A 222 -9.68 13.44 19.46
C THR A 222 -8.63 12.59 20.17
N PHE A 223 -8.08 11.58 19.51
CA PHE A 223 -7.16 10.61 20.14
C PHE A 223 -5.67 10.94 20.00
N ILE A 224 -5.28 11.76 19.02
CA ILE A 224 -3.89 12.14 18.73
C ILE A 224 -3.80 13.66 18.49
N PRO A 225 -4.17 14.50 19.49
CA PRO A 225 -4.36 15.94 19.29
C PRO A 225 -3.06 16.69 18.92
N LYS A 226 -1.89 16.11 19.24
CA LYS A 226 -0.59 16.69 18.90
C LYS A 226 -0.17 16.46 17.44
N ALA A 227 -0.81 15.52 16.73
CA ALA A 227 -0.47 15.17 15.35
C ALA A 227 -1.68 14.52 14.64
N PRO A 228 -2.82 15.24 14.49
CA PRO A 228 -4.00 14.66 13.86
C PRO A 228 -3.75 14.48 12.35
N ILE A 229 -4.49 13.55 11.73
CA ILE A 229 -4.33 13.27 10.30
C ILE A 229 -5.18 14.27 9.51
N TYR A 230 -4.56 15.31 8.95
CA TYR A 230 -5.26 16.30 8.13
C TYR A 230 -5.45 15.84 6.68
N PHE A 231 -4.44 15.19 6.10
CA PHE A 231 -4.46 14.75 4.71
C PHE A 231 -3.64 13.47 4.51
N GLY A 232 -4.19 12.35 4.99
CA GLY A 232 -3.57 11.04 4.84
C GLY A 232 -3.79 10.38 3.48
N ALA A 233 -3.29 9.15 3.34
CA ALA A 233 -3.31 8.41 2.08
C ALA A 233 -4.70 8.29 1.43
N ILE A 234 -5.76 8.08 2.20
CA ILE A 234 -7.14 7.97 1.68
C ILE A 234 -7.72 9.29 1.15
N HIS A 235 -7.32 10.44 1.70
CA HIS A 235 -7.65 11.75 1.14
C HIS A 235 -6.99 11.92 -0.22
N CYS A 236 -5.71 11.57 -0.29
CA CYS A 236 -4.94 11.57 -1.52
C CYS A 236 -5.57 10.64 -2.58
N ILE A 237 -6.04 9.44 -2.21
CA ILE A 237 -6.73 8.52 -3.14
C ILE A 237 -8.00 9.17 -3.68
N ALA A 238 -8.81 9.80 -2.82
CA ALA A 238 -10.05 10.45 -3.22
C ALA A 238 -9.80 11.59 -4.22
N LEU A 239 -8.84 12.47 -3.93
CA LEU A 239 -8.45 13.58 -4.80
C LEU A 239 -7.88 13.08 -6.13
N ASN A 240 -6.84 12.23 -6.07
CA ASN A 240 -6.16 11.75 -7.27
C ASN A 240 -7.05 10.87 -8.14
N THR A 241 -8.05 10.20 -7.57
CA THR A 241 -9.07 9.50 -8.35
C THR A 241 -9.80 10.45 -9.30
N LEU A 242 -10.20 11.64 -8.83
CA LEU A 242 -10.89 12.64 -9.66
C LEU A 242 -9.96 13.23 -10.70
N LEU A 243 -8.73 13.61 -10.31
CA LEU A 243 -7.76 14.21 -11.22
C LEU A 243 -7.31 13.24 -12.32
N THR A 244 -7.13 11.96 -12.00
CA THR A 244 -6.72 10.94 -12.97
C THR A 244 -7.77 10.70 -14.05
N MET A 245 -9.06 10.95 -13.76
CA MET A 245 -10.13 10.76 -14.75
C MET A 245 -9.93 11.60 -16.01
N PHE A 246 -9.30 12.78 -15.91
CA PHE A 246 -9.02 13.64 -17.07
C PHE A 246 -8.03 12.99 -18.05
N PHE A 247 -7.20 12.06 -17.58
CA PHE A 247 -6.13 11.45 -18.35
C PHE A 247 -6.40 9.99 -18.75
N VAL A 248 -7.48 9.40 -18.25
CA VAL A 248 -7.78 7.96 -18.37
C VAL A 248 -7.83 7.46 -19.82
N ARG A 249 -8.12 8.35 -20.77
CA ARG A 249 -8.19 8.05 -22.21
C ARG A 249 -7.00 8.53 -23.04
N THR A 250 -6.02 9.14 -22.39
CA THR A 250 -4.85 9.73 -23.05
C THR A 250 -3.57 9.16 -22.43
N PRO A 251 -3.28 7.85 -22.59
CA PRO A 251 -2.19 7.19 -21.89
C PRO A 251 -0.81 7.77 -22.20
N ARG A 252 -0.61 8.33 -23.41
CA ARG A 252 0.64 9.02 -23.77
C ARG A 252 0.83 10.31 -22.97
N ILE A 253 -0.24 11.10 -22.82
CA ILE A 253 -0.23 12.32 -22.00
C ILE A 253 -0.04 11.96 -20.53
N ALA A 254 -0.66 10.87 -20.07
CA ALA A 254 -0.46 10.36 -18.71
C ALA A 254 1.01 10.00 -18.44
N LEU A 255 1.70 9.35 -19.39
CA LEU A 255 3.13 9.06 -19.25
C LEU A 255 3.98 10.33 -19.19
N ILE A 256 3.73 11.29 -20.08
CA ILE A 256 4.44 12.59 -20.06
C ILE A 256 4.20 13.29 -18.72
N GLY A 257 2.96 13.32 -18.25
CA GLY A 257 2.59 13.88 -16.95
C GLY A 257 3.32 13.20 -15.79
N PHE A 258 3.39 11.86 -15.76
CA PHE A 258 4.19 11.12 -14.79
C PHE A 258 5.66 11.57 -14.81
N ILE A 259 6.30 11.58 -15.98
CA ILE A 259 7.71 11.95 -16.11
C ILE A 259 7.94 13.38 -15.61
N CYS A 260 7.12 14.35 -16.03
CA CYS A 260 7.24 15.74 -15.61
C CYS A 260 7.04 15.93 -14.10
N ILE A 261 6.02 15.30 -13.52
CA ILE A 261 5.73 15.37 -12.08
C ILE A 261 6.88 14.75 -11.28
N GLN A 262 7.37 13.58 -11.68
CA GLN A 262 8.45 12.92 -10.95
C GLN A 262 9.76 13.71 -11.07
N ILE A 263 10.12 14.23 -12.24
CA ILE A 263 11.32 15.08 -12.38
C ILE A 263 11.21 16.31 -11.46
N TYR A 264 10.07 16.99 -11.47
CA TYR A 264 9.85 18.18 -10.65
C TYR A 264 9.96 17.88 -9.14
N THR A 265 9.26 16.84 -8.68
CA THR A 265 9.18 16.50 -7.26
C THR A 265 10.43 15.83 -6.71
N MET A 266 11.14 15.03 -7.52
CA MET A 266 12.43 14.42 -7.16
C MET A 266 13.58 15.44 -7.16
N ALA A 267 13.43 16.56 -7.85
CA ALA A 267 14.33 17.70 -7.72
C ALA A 267 14.11 18.53 -6.44
N GLY A 268 13.25 18.05 -5.52
CA GLY A 268 12.96 18.69 -4.24
C GLY A 268 11.90 19.79 -4.30
N ASN A 269 11.29 20.03 -5.47
CA ASN A 269 10.25 21.05 -5.59
C ASN A 269 8.91 20.57 -5.05
N VAL A 270 8.18 21.48 -4.41
CA VAL A 270 6.84 21.25 -3.87
C VAL A 270 5.83 22.01 -4.72
N PHE A 271 4.76 21.34 -5.13
CA PHE A 271 3.72 21.97 -5.94
C PHE A 271 3.03 23.09 -5.15
N PRO A 272 2.73 24.26 -5.74
CA PRO A 272 2.20 25.39 -4.98
C PRO A 272 0.84 25.14 -4.28
N LEU A 273 0.02 24.21 -4.79
CA LEU A 273 -1.26 23.82 -4.18
C LEU A 273 -1.16 22.52 -3.37
N GLU A 274 0.06 22.11 -3.01
CA GLU A 274 0.29 20.96 -2.17
C GLU A 274 -0.18 21.24 -0.72
N VAL A 275 -0.47 20.18 0.04
CA VAL A 275 -0.93 20.35 1.42
C VAL A 275 0.23 20.84 2.30
N PRO A 276 0.06 21.92 3.08
CA PRO A 276 1.14 22.44 3.93
C PRO A 276 1.69 21.38 4.92
N SER A 277 3.01 21.30 5.04
CA SER A 277 3.73 20.45 6.02
C SER A 277 4.24 21.22 7.24
N ASP A 278 3.82 22.47 7.40
CA ASP A 278 4.19 23.32 8.52
C ASP A 278 3.63 22.82 9.87
N ARG A 279 2.62 21.95 9.83
CA ARG A 279 1.96 21.40 11.02
C ARG A 279 2.29 19.92 11.23
N PRO A 280 2.61 19.48 12.46
CA PRO A 280 2.76 18.07 12.77
C PRO A 280 1.48 17.28 12.46
N SER A 281 1.64 16.19 11.71
CA SER A 281 0.56 15.27 11.34
C SER A 281 1.09 13.84 11.43
N ALA A 282 0.25 12.90 11.88
CA ALA A 282 0.61 11.49 11.92
C ALA A 282 0.71 10.87 10.52
N ASP A 283 -0.01 11.42 9.53
CA ASP A 283 0.09 11.06 8.11
C ASP A 283 -0.23 12.30 7.26
N THR A 284 0.70 12.65 6.37
CA THR A 284 0.50 13.68 5.33
C THR A 284 1.09 13.18 4.04
N THR A 285 0.23 12.90 3.07
CA THR A 285 0.63 12.31 1.78
C THR A 285 0.66 13.37 0.67
N PRO A 286 1.78 13.52 -0.09
CA PRO A 286 1.90 14.48 -1.18
C PRO A 286 0.96 14.11 -2.33
N TRP A 287 -0.09 14.90 -2.58
CA TRP A 287 -1.05 14.52 -3.61
C TRP A 287 -0.45 14.66 -5.00
N PHE A 288 0.37 15.69 -5.25
CA PHE A 288 0.89 15.98 -6.58
C PHE A 288 1.89 14.91 -7.03
N HIS A 289 2.82 14.54 -6.15
CA HIS A 289 3.75 13.43 -6.41
C HIS A 289 3.01 12.12 -6.69
N ASN A 290 1.98 11.83 -5.89
CA ASN A 290 1.19 10.61 -6.03
C ASN A 290 0.27 10.62 -7.26
N LEU A 291 -0.13 11.78 -7.77
CA LEU A 291 -0.85 11.90 -9.04
C LEU A 291 0.00 11.31 -10.17
N GLY A 292 1.32 11.56 -10.16
CA GLY A 292 2.26 10.95 -11.09
C GLY A 292 2.08 9.43 -11.17
N TYR A 293 2.04 8.74 -10.03
CA TYR A 293 1.88 7.29 -10.01
C TYR A 293 0.50 6.82 -10.49
N CYS A 294 -0.58 7.57 -10.24
CA CYS A 294 -1.87 7.28 -10.87
C CYS A 294 -1.79 7.37 -12.40
N LEU A 295 -1.12 8.39 -12.94
CA LEU A 295 -0.92 8.56 -14.37
C LEU A 295 -0.05 7.43 -14.96
N LEU A 296 0.98 7.00 -14.23
CA LEU A 296 1.75 5.81 -14.59
C LEU A 296 0.83 4.58 -14.69
N GLY A 297 -0.07 4.38 -13.72
CA GLY A 297 -1.07 3.30 -13.77
C GLY A 297 -1.95 3.35 -15.03
N VAL A 298 -2.39 4.53 -15.46
CA VAL A 298 -3.13 4.72 -16.71
C VAL A 298 -2.29 4.35 -17.93
N TRP A 299 -1.00 4.70 -17.95
CA TRP A 299 -0.13 4.28 -19.04
C TRP A 299 0.12 2.77 -19.05
N LEU A 300 0.39 2.15 -17.90
CA LEU A 300 0.59 0.70 -17.76
C LEU A 300 -0.65 -0.11 -18.21
N HIS A 301 -1.84 0.47 -18.07
CA HIS A 301 -3.05 -0.09 -18.68
C HIS A 301 -2.89 -0.24 -20.20
N SER A 302 -2.45 0.81 -20.88
CA SER A 302 -2.30 0.82 -22.35
C SER A 302 -1.27 -0.17 -22.88
N VAL A 303 -0.26 -0.52 -22.08
CA VAL A 303 0.76 -1.54 -22.41
C VAL A 303 0.26 -2.96 -22.11
N GLY A 304 -0.88 -3.12 -21.46
CA GLY A 304 -1.51 -4.42 -21.24
C GLY A 304 -1.03 -5.17 -19.99
N ILE A 305 -0.33 -4.52 -19.05
CA ILE A 305 0.16 -5.16 -17.81
C ILE A 305 -0.98 -5.79 -16.99
N HIS A 306 -2.15 -5.18 -17.02
CA HIS A 306 -3.34 -5.70 -16.34
C HIS A 306 -3.81 -7.08 -16.87
N LYS A 307 -3.38 -7.48 -18.08
CA LYS A 307 -3.72 -8.77 -18.71
C LYS A 307 -2.84 -9.93 -18.22
N ILE A 308 -1.82 -9.66 -17.41
CA ILE A 308 -0.99 -10.71 -16.81
C ILE A 308 -1.85 -11.55 -15.85
N THR A 309 -1.92 -12.85 -16.10
CA THR A 309 -2.67 -13.80 -15.27
C THR A 309 -1.75 -14.75 -14.49
N ALA A 310 -0.54 -14.97 -14.99
CA ALA A 310 0.47 -15.78 -14.37
C ALA A 310 1.86 -15.15 -14.51
N ILE A 311 2.74 -15.44 -13.55
CA ILE A 311 4.14 -15.04 -13.57
C ILE A 311 4.98 -16.30 -13.46
N GLU A 312 5.99 -16.42 -14.32
CA GLU A 312 6.91 -17.55 -14.35
C GLU A 312 8.28 -17.09 -13.84
N LEU A 313 8.54 -17.30 -12.55
CA LEU A 313 9.84 -17.02 -11.94
C LEU A 313 10.82 -18.18 -12.12
N ILE A 314 10.30 -19.40 -12.22
CA ILE A 314 11.07 -20.63 -12.45
C ILE A 314 10.59 -21.22 -13.77
N PRO A 315 11.49 -21.49 -14.73
CA PRO A 315 11.14 -22.09 -16.00
C PRO A 315 10.29 -23.36 -15.83
N GLY A 316 9.16 -23.42 -16.53
CA GLY A 316 8.19 -24.52 -16.50
C GLY A 316 7.25 -24.54 -15.29
N LYS A 317 7.29 -23.54 -14.41
CA LYS A 317 6.45 -23.48 -13.19
C LYS A 317 5.72 -22.14 -13.08
N PRO A 318 4.66 -21.90 -13.90
CA PRO A 318 3.90 -20.66 -13.83
C PRO A 318 3.12 -20.56 -12.52
N MET A 319 3.21 -19.40 -11.87
CA MET A 319 2.33 -19.04 -10.76
C MET A 319 1.14 -18.25 -11.29
N HIS A 320 -0.04 -18.86 -11.25
CA HIS A 320 -1.30 -18.16 -11.49
C HIS A 320 -1.60 -17.20 -10.34
N LEU A 321 -1.75 -15.91 -10.65
CA LEU A 321 -1.96 -14.85 -9.67
C LEU A 321 -3.29 -15.02 -8.93
N GLU A 322 -4.30 -15.60 -9.60
CA GLU A 322 -5.62 -15.88 -9.02
C GLU A 322 -5.63 -16.93 -7.89
N ASP A 323 -4.60 -17.77 -7.83
CA ASP A 323 -4.45 -18.81 -6.81
C ASP A 323 -3.73 -18.31 -5.55
N THR A 324 -3.40 -17.03 -5.50
CA THR A 324 -2.70 -16.44 -4.37
C THR A 324 -3.68 -15.81 -3.39
N VAL A 325 -3.31 -15.79 -2.11
CA VAL A 325 -4.05 -15.04 -1.09
C VAL A 325 -4.07 -13.54 -1.38
N PHE A 326 -3.03 -13.02 -2.02
CA PHE A 326 -2.90 -11.60 -2.35
C PHE A 326 -4.03 -11.14 -3.28
N THR A 327 -4.42 -11.92 -4.28
CA THR A 327 -5.56 -11.58 -5.14
C THR A 327 -6.87 -11.43 -4.33
N PHE A 328 -7.12 -12.31 -3.36
CA PHE A 328 -8.30 -12.19 -2.51
C PHE A 328 -8.24 -10.95 -1.61
N ILE A 329 -7.10 -10.70 -0.97
CA ILE A 329 -6.89 -9.51 -0.14
C ILE A 329 -7.07 -8.25 -0.98
N GLY A 330 -6.57 -8.23 -2.21
CA GLY A 330 -6.73 -7.14 -3.15
C GLY A 330 -8.20 -6.86 -3.44
N ARG A 331 -9.00 -7.89 -3.73
CA ARG A 331 -10.45 -7.73 -3.95
C ARG A 331 -11.17 -7.05 -2.78
N HIS A 332 -10.67 -7.25 -1.56
CA HIS A 332 -11.21 -6.69 -0.33
C HIS A 332 -10.31 -5.60 0.27
N ALA A 333 -9.43 -4.98 -0.54
CA ALA A 333 -8.38 -4.07 -0.09
C ALA A 333 -8.88 -2.96 0.84
N LEU A 334 -10.02 -2.33 0.51
CA LEU A 334 -10.60 -1.28 1.33
C LEU A 334 -11.06 -1.80 2.70
N MET A 335 -11.69 -2.97 2.74
CA MET A 335 -12.14 -3.59 3.99
C MET A 335 -10.94 -3.94 4.87
N VAL A 336 -9.91 -4.55 4.29
CA VAL A 336 -8.65 -4.87 5.00
C VAL A 336 -7.95 -3.60 5.48
N TYR A 337 -7.95 -2.54 4.66
CA TYR A 337 -7.38 -1.25 5.04
C TYR A 337 -8.11 -0.64 6.25
N LEU A 338 -9.45 -0.62 6.25
CA LEU A 338 -10.18 -0.07 7.38
C LEU A 338 -10.10 -0.96 8.63
N ALA A 339 -10.12 -2.28 8.45
CA ALA A 339 -10.08 -3.25 9.54
C ALA A 339 -8.76 -3.22 10.33
N HIS A 340 -7.62 -2.90 9.69
CA HIS A 340 -6.35 -2.74 10.43
C HIS A 340 -6.19 -1.33 11.01
N MET A 341 -6.65 -0.28 10.30
CA MET A 341 -6.41 1.11 10.69
C MET A 341 -7.12 1.47 11.99
N ILE A 342 -8.37 1.05 12.18
CA ILE A 342 -9.14 1.41 13.38
C ILE A 342 -8.50 0.87 14.68
N PRO A 343 -8.19 -0.44 14.81
CA PRO A 343 -7.52 -0.97 15.99
C PRO A 343 -6.15 -0.33 16.24
N VAL A 344 -5.36 -0.11 15.19
CA VAL A 344 -4.04 0.53 15.29
C VAL A 344 -4.16 1.93 15.87
N LEU A 345 -5.08 2.76 15.35
CA LEU A 345 -5.29 4.12 15.84
C LEU A 345 -5.78 4.14 17.28
N VAL A 346 -6.66 3.21 17.68
CA VAL A 346 -7.14 3.12 19.07
C VAL A 346 -6.01 2.75 20.01
N VAL A 347 -5.23 1.71 19.68
CA VAL A 347 -4.09 1.27 20.50
C VAL A 347 -3.07 2.39 20.66
N VAL A 348 -2.71 3.04 19.55
CA VAL A 348 -1.76 4.15 19.56
C VAL A 348 -2.30 5.34 20.34
N GLY A 349 -3.55 5.73 20.13
CA GLY A 349 -4.20 6.81 20.86
C GLY A 349 -4.22 6.56 22.36
N LEU A 350 -4.60 5.36 22.80
CA LEU A 350 -4.60 4.98 24.22
C LEU A 350 -3.18 4.97 24.81
N SER A 351 -2.19 4.47 24.07
CA SER A 351 -0.79 4.50 24.51
C SER A 351 -0.28 5.93 24.68
N ILE A 352 -0.62 6.85 23.75
CA ILE A 352 -0.24 8.26 23.85
C ILE A 352 -0.93 8.95 25.03
N LEU A 353 -2.24 8.71 25.22
CA LEU A 353 -3.01 9.28 26.32
C LEU A 353 -2.55 8.80 27.70
N ARG A 354 -2.01 7.58 27.80
CA ARG A 354 -1.43 7.07 29.05
C ARG A 354 -0.14 7.78 29.44
N GLU A 355 0.60 8.31 28.47
CA GLU A 355 1.89 8.99 28.67
C GLU A 355 1.77 10.51 28.81
N SER A 356 0.59 11.08 28.52
CA SER A 356 0.26 12.51 28.72
C SER A 356 -0.38 12.75 30.07
#